data_AF-A0A626W634-F1
#
_entry.id   AF-A0A626W634-F1
#
_cell.length_a   1.000
_cell.length_b   1.000
_cell.length_c   1.000
_cell.angle_alpha   90.00
_cell.angle_beta   90.00
_cell.angle_gamma   90.00
#
_symmetry.space_group_name_H-M   'P 1'
#
loop_
_entity.id
_entity.type
_entity.pdbx_description
1 polymer ?
#
loop_
_entity_poly.entity_id
_entity_poly.type
_entity_poly.pdbx_seq_one_letter_code
_entity_poly.pdbx_strand_id
1 'polypeptide(L)'
;AHEGSLLLWVLLMSGWTLAVAVFSRRVPADIVARVLAVMGMVCAGFLVFILFTSGPFARTLPAFPVEGRDLNPLLQDPGLIFHPPLLYMGYVGFSVAFAFAIAALLSGRLDSAFTRFARPWTLAAWVFLTLGIVLGSAWAYYELGWGGWWFWDPVENASFMPWLAGTA
;
A
#
# COMPACT_ATOMS: atom_id res chain seq x y z
N ALA A 1 -14.43 -10.17 3.61
CA ALA A 1 -13.54 -10.52 2.48
C ALA A 1 -12.28 -9.66 2.62
N HIS A 2 -11.25 -10.20 3.28
CA HIS A 2 -9.98 -9.49 3.50
C HIS A 2 -8.79 -10.23 2.89
N GLU A 3 -8.97 -11.49 2.49
CA GLU A 3 -7.87 -12.34 2.08
C GLU A 3 -7.26 -11.88 0.75
N GLY A 4 -8.09 -11.52 -0.23
CA GLY A 4 -7.64 -11.02 -1.53
C GLY A 4 -6.93 -9.67 -1.43
N SER A 5 -7.44 -8.75 -0.61
CA SER A 5 -6.79 -7.46 -0.36
C SER A 5 -5.43 -7.62 0.32
N LEU A 6 -5.28 -8.56 1.27
CA LEU A 6 -3.99 -8.80 1.93
C LEU A 6 -2.99 -9.46 0.97
N LEU A 7 -3.44 -10.31 0.06
CA LEU A 7 -2.58 -10.85 -0.99
C LEU A 7 -2.09 -9.74 -1.94
N LEU A 8 -2.99 -8.84 -2.37
CA LEU A 8 -2.61 -7.65 -3.14
C LEU A 8 -1.61 -6.78 -2.37
N TRP A 9 -1.86 -6.56 -1.07
CA TRP A 9 -0.96 -5.79 -0.21
C TRP A 9 0.46 -6.36 -0.21
N VAL A 10 0.61 -7.67 -0.02
CA VAL A 10 1.91 -8.35 -0.04
C VAL A 10 2.56 -8.30 -1.43
N LEU A 11 1.78 -8.43 -2.51
CA LEU A 11 2.28 -8.28 -3.87
C LEU A 11 2.88 -6.90 -4.11
N LEU A 12 2.15 -5.84 -3.74
CA LEU A 12 2.62 -4.46 -3.88
C LEU A 12 3.81 -4.18 -2.96
N MET A 13 3.82 -4.76 -1.75
CA MET A 13 4.94 -4.64 -0.82
C MET A 13 6.21 -5.26 -1.39
N SER A 14 6.08 -6.44 -1.98
CA SER A 14 7.17 -7.11 -2.69
C SER A 14 7.66 -6.29 -3.89
N GLY A 15 6.74 -5.65 -4.62
CA GLY A 15 7.07 -4.71 -5.70
C GLY A 15 7.88 -3.51 -5.21
N TRP A 16 7.48 -2.88 -4.10
CA TRP A 16 8.25 -1.81 -3.47
C TRP A 16 9.61 -2.28 -2.97
N THR A 17 9.69 -3.46 -2.34
CA THR A 17 10.98 -4.05 -1.91
C THR A 17 11.91 -4.27 -3.10
N LEU A 18 11.40 -4.82 -4.20
CA LEU A 18 12.15 -4.99 -5.44
C LEU A 18 12.62 -3.65 -5.99
N ALA A 19 11.74 -2.64 -6.04
CA ALA A 19 12.09 -1.31 -6.50
C ALA A 19 13.23 -0.72 -5.65
N VAL A 20 13.16 -0.81 -4.32
CA VAL A 20 14.22 -0.35 -3.42
C VAL A 20 15.53 -1.08 -3.70
N ALA A 21 15.49 -2.41 -3.86
CA ALA A 21 16.68 -3.22 -4.16
C ALA A 21 17.36 -2.82 -5.48
N VAL A 22 16.57 -2.47 -6.51
CA VAL A 22 17.08 -2.16 -7.86
C VAL A 22 17.55 -0.71 -7.98
N PHE A 23 16.78 0.24 -7.43
CA PHE A 23 16.98 1.68 -7.67
C PHE A 23 17.78 2.41 -6.58
N SER A 24 18.08 1.77 -5.43
CA SER A 24 18.83 2.41 -4.33
C SER A 24 20.35 2.30 -4.42
N ARG A 25 20.92 2.13 -5.63
CA ARG A 25 22.36 1.88 -5.84
C ARG A 25 23.29 2.97 -5.31
N ARG A 26 22.78 4.19 -5.10
CA ARG A 26 23.54 5.33 -4.56
C ARG A 26 23.57 5.37 -3.03
N VAL A 27 22.81 4.50 -2.38
CA VAL A 27 22.73 4.38 -0.92
C VAL A 27 23.78 3.35 -0.47
N PRO A 28 24.48 3.60 0.65
CA PRO A 28 25.39 2.61 1.24
C PRO A 28 24.74 1.23 1.41
N ALA A 29 25.49 0.17 1.08
CA ALA A 29 24.96 -1.19 1.02
C ALA A 29 24.44 -1.70 2.39
N ASP A 30 25.08 -1.28 3.48
CA ASP A 30 24.65 -1.59 4.84
C ASP A 30 23.29 -0.97 5.19
N ILE A 31 23.03 0.26 4.70
CA ILE A 31 21.74 0.93 4.88
C ILE A 31 20.68 0.22 4.04
N VAL A 32 20.94 -0.05 2.75
CA VAL A 32 20.00 -0.76 1.87
C VAL A 32 19.65 -2.13 2.43
N ALA A 33 20.64 -2.88 2.92
CA ALA A 33 20.42 -4.18 3.54
C ALA A 33 19.47 -4.10 4.75
N ARG A 34 19.63 -3.09 5.63
CA ARG A 34 18.73 -2.87 6.77
C ARG A 34 17.33 -2.49 6.33
N VAL A 35 17.19 -1.61 5.33
CA VAL A 35 15.88 -1.23 4.78
C VAL A 35 15.16 -2.45 4.21
N LEU A 36 15.85 -3.24 3.37
CA LEU A 36 15.29 -4.46 2.80
C LEU A 36 14.96 -5.50 3.87
N ALA A 37 15.77 -5.63 4.93
CA ALA A 37 15.48 -6.50 6.07
C ALA A 37 14.21 -6.07 6.80
N VAL A 38 14.02 -4.77 7.08
CA VAL A 38 12.81 -4.25 7.73
C VAL A 38 11.57 -4.48 6.86
N MET A 39 11.65 -4.15 5.57
CA MET A 39 10.55 -4.41 4.62
C MET A 39 10.24 -5.91 4.55
N GLY A 40 11.26 -6.75 4.50
CA GLY A 40 11.14 -8.21 4.49
C GLY A 40 10.48 -8.76 5.75
N MET A 41 10.82 -8.24 6.94
CA MET A 41 10.17 -8.62 8.19
C MET A 41 8.68 -8.26 8.21
N VAL A 42 8.32 -7.06 7.75
CA VAL A 42 6.91 -6.65 7.67
C VAL A 42 6.16 -7.53 6.67
N CYS A 43 6.74 -7.77 5.49
CA CYS A 43 6.17 -8.66 4.47
C CYS A 43 5.98 -10.09 5.01
N ALA A 44 6.97 -10.63 5.71
CA ALA A 44 6.89 -11.94 6.35
C ALA A 44 5.78 -12.00 7.40
N GLY A 45 5.59 -10.95 8.21
CA GLY A 45 4.49 -10.85 9.16
C GLY A 45 3.12 -10.93 8.48
N PHE A 46 2.92 -10.20 7.37
CA PHE A 46 1.70 -10.29 6.59
C PHE A 46 1.50 -11.68 5.96
N LEU A 47 2.57 -12.29 5.44
CA LEU A 47 2.50 -13.66 4.89
C LEU A 47 2.10 -14.68 5.96
N VAL A 48 2.69 -14.62 7.16
CA VAL A 48 2.31 -15.46 8.30
C VAL A 48 0.82 -15.25 8.61
N PHE A 49 0.36 -14.01 8.71
CA PHE A 49 -1.07 -13.72 8.97
C PHE A 49 -1.99 -14.27 7.87
N ILE A 50 -1.62 -14.16 6.59
CA ILE A 50 -2.37 -14.74 5.48
C ILE A 50 -2.42 -16.26 5.59
N LEU A 51 -1.28 -16.91 5.87
CA LEU A 51 -1.21 -18.38 5.91
C LEU A 51 -2.04 -18.98 7.05
N PHE A 52 -2.07 -18.35 8.22
CA PHE A 52 -2.71 -18.92 9.40
C PHE A 52 -4.12 -18.38 9.68
N THR A 53 -4.44 -17.15 9.26
CA THR A 53 -5.69 -16.47 9.65
C THR A 53 -6.56 -16.07 8.46
N SER A 54 -5.94 -15.67 7.35
CA SER A 54 -6.64 -15.03 6.21
C SER A 54 -6.29 -15.69 4.86
N GLY A 55 -6.33 -17.02 4.80
CA GLY A 55 -5.93 -17.77 3.61
C GLY A 55 -6.91 -17.57 2.44
N PRO A 56 -6.54 -16.89 1.34
CA PRO A 56 -7.47 -16.60 0.24
C PRO A 56 -7.92 -17.86 -0.50
N PHE A 57 -7.11 -18.91 -0.45
CA PHE A 57 -7.35 -20.15 -1.19
C PHE A 57 -8.16 -21.19 -0.39
N ALA A 58 -8.43 -20.95 0.90
CA ALA A 58 -9.20 -21.87 1.74
C ALA A 58 -10.70 -21.85 1.43
N ARG A 59 -11.22 -20.77 0.83
CA ARG A 59 -12.67 -20.61 0.56
C ARG A 59 -13.14 -21.19 -0.77
N THR A 60 -12.23 -21.47 -1.70
CA THR A 60 -12.58 -21.85 -3.08
C THR A 60 -12.19 -23.28 -3.44
N LEU A 61 -11.46 -23.98 -2.57
CA LEU A 61 -11.05 -25.37 -2.79
C LEU A 61 -11.49 -26.28 -1.64
N PRO A 62 -12.15 -27.41 -1.92
CA PRO A 62 -12.66 -27.87 -3.23
C PRO A 62 -14.03 -27.27 -3.60
N ALA A 63 -14.66 -26.51 -2.70
CA ALA A 63 -16.02 -25.98 -2.89
C ALA A 63 -15.99 -24.62 -3.61
N PHE A 64 -16.05 -24.63 -4.95
CA PHE A 64 -16.25 -23.41 -5.74
C PHE A 64 -17.75 -23.21 -6.05
N PRO A 65 -18.26 -21.96 -6.05
CA PRO A 65 -19.63 -21.69 -6.46
C PRO A 65 -19.85 -22.05 -7.94
N VAL A 66 -20.89 -22.82 -8.24
CA VAL A 66 -21.26 -23.22 -9.63
C VAL A 66 -21.78 -22.01 -10.43
N GLU A 67 -22.44 -21.06 -9.77
CA GLU A 67 -22.69 -19.71 -10.28
C GLU A 67 -21.82 -18.69 -9.52
N GLY A 68 -21.10 -17.84 -10.24
CA GLY A 68 -20.30 -16.78 -9.63
C GLY A 68 -21.19 -15.75 -8.93
N ARG A 69 -20.97 -15.53 -7.63
CA ARG A 69 -21.42 -14.29 -6.97
C ARG A 69 -20.50 -13.19 -7.49
N ASP A 70 -20.90 -12.58 -8.58
CA ASP A 70 -20.21 -11.40 -9.09
C ASP A 70 -20.29 -10.27 -8.06
N LEU A 71 -19.47 -9.24 -8.26
CA LEU A 71 -19.58 -8.01 -7.49
C LEU A 71 -20.99 -7.42 -7.67
N ASN A 72 -21.42 -6.68 -6.65
CA ASN A 72 -22.59 -5.81 -6.79
C ASN A 72 -22.47 -5.03 -8.10
N PRO A 73 -23.51 -4.93 -8.95
CA PRO A 73 -23.43 -4.18 -10.21
C PRO A 73 -22.83 -2.78 -10.10
N LEU A 74 -23.08 -2.04 -9.00
CA LEU A 74 -22.50 -0.72 -8.72
C LEU A 74 -20.97 -0.73 -8.51
N LEU A 75 -20.40 -1.91 -8.26
CA LEU A 75 -18.97 -2.12 -8.08
C LEU A 75 -18.28 -2.58 -9.37
N GLN A 76 -19.02 -2.86 -10.44
CA GLN A 76 -18.46 -3.28 -11.73
C GLN A 76 -18.06 -2.08 -12.59
N ASP A 77 -17.24 -1.19 -12.03
CA ASP A 77 -16.82 0.06 -12.66
C ASP A 77 -15.27 0.10 -12.81
N PRO A 78 -14.73 0.67 -13.90
CA PRO A 78 -13.28 0.85 -14.05
C PRO A 78 -12.62 1.59 -12.87
N GLY A 79 -13.34 2.50 -12.21
CA GLY A 79 -12.91 3.17 -10.99
C GLY A 79 -12.49 2.17 -9.91
N LEU A 80 -13.28 1.11 -9.69
CA LEU A 80 -12.93 0.06 -8.72
C LEU A 80 -11.70 -0.76 -9.15
N ILE A 81 -11.40 -0.86 -10.44
CA ILE A 81 -10.20 -1.57 -10.92
C ILE A 81 -8.94 -0.79 -10.59
N PHE A 82 -8.97 0.53 -10.75
CA PHE A 82 -7.78 1.39 -10.61
C PHE A 82 -7.59 1.97 -9.22
N HIS A 83 -8.68 2.31 -8.52
CA HIS A 83 -8.62 3.00 -7.24
C HIS A 83 -7.91 2.18 -6.14
N PRO A 84 -8.29 0.91 -5.85
CA PRO A 84 -7.65 0.14 -4.79
C PRO A 84 -6.14 -0.09 -5.02
N PRO A 85 -5.66 -0.45 -6.22
CA PRO A 85 -4.23 -0.54 -6.48
C PRO A 85 -3.47 0.78 -6.26
N LEU A 86 -4.01 1.92 -6.68
CA LEU A 86 -3.36 3.23 -6.46
C LEU A 86 -3.30 3.57 -4.96
N LEU A 87 -4.41 3.40 -4.26
CA LEU A 87 -4.50 3.67 -2.83
C LEU A 87 -3.56 2.75 -2.03
N TYR A 88 -3.49 1.46 -2.39
CA TYR A 88 -2.59 0.50 -1.74
C TYR A 88 -1.13 0.77 -2.10
N MET A 89 -0.82 1.16 -3.33
CA MET A 89 0.52 1.60 -3.71
C MET A 89 1.00 2.76 -2.84
N GLY A 90 0.10 3.70 -2.50
CA GLY A 90 0.38 4.78 -1.57
C GLY A 90 0.64 4.28 -0.14
N TYR A 91 -0.31 3.56 0.46
CA TYR A 91 -0.18 3.05 1.83
C TYR A 91 1.05 2.16 2.01
N VAL A 92 1.21 1.17 1.14
CA VAL A 92 2.32 0.23 1.19
C VAL A 92 3.63 0.95 0.88
N GLY A 93 3.62 1.95 -0.01
CA GLY A 93 4.81 2.75 -0.33
C GLY A 93 5.40 3.48 0.88
N PHE A 94 4.57 3.95 1.81
CA PHE A 94 5.07 4.56 3.07
C PHE A 94 5.84 3.57 3.96
N SER A 95 5.70 2.25 3.76
CA SER A 95 6.55 1.26 4.44
C SER A 95 8.04 1.42 4.09
N VAL A 96 8.36 1.95 2.92
CA VAL A 96 9.75 2.25 2.52
C VAL A 96 10.31 3.38 3.39
N ALA A 97 9.55 4.47 3.55
CA ALA A 97 9.95 5.59 4.41
C ALA A 97 10.11 5.15 5.87
N PHE A 98 9.17 4.34 6.36
CA PHE A 98 9.29 3.68 7.67
C PHE A 98 10.56 2.83 7.78
N ALA A 99 10.86 2.00 6.78
CA ALA A 99 12.05 1.15 6.79
C ALA A 99 13.36 1.95 6.80
N PHE A 100 13.43 3.09 6.09
CA PHE A 100 14.56 4.02 6.18
C PHE A 100 14.69 4.63 7.58
N ALA A 101 13.58 5.01 8.21
CA ALA A 101 13.61 5.54 9.58
C ALA A 101 14.12 4.50 10.58
N ILE A 102 13.63 3.25 10.50
CA ILE A 102 14.13 2.15 11.34
C ILE A 102 15.61 1.86 11.07
N ALA A 103 16.04 1.84 9.81
CA ALA A 103 17.45 1.64 9.46
C ALA A 103 18.35 2.75 10.04
N ALA A 104 17.88 4.00 10.06
CA ALA A 104 18.56 5.13 10.68
C ALA A 104 18.71 4.91 12.20
N LEU A 105 17.62 4.56 12.88
CA LEU A 105 17.61 4.26 14.32
C LEU A 105 18.57 3.11 14.67
N LEU A 106 18.54 2.02 13.90
CA LEU A 106 19.45 0.88 14.08
C LEU A 106 20.92 1.23 13.81
N SER A 107 21.19 2.28 13.03
CA SER A 107 22.56 2.73 12.74
C SER A 107 23.08 3.75 13.74
N GLY A 108 22.19 4.31 14.58
CA GLY A 108 22.52 5.42 15.48
C GLY A 108 22.87 6.72 14.75
N ARG A 109 22.62 6.80 13.44
CA ARG A 109 22.93 7.96 12.60
C ARG A 109 21.64 8.52 12.02
N LEU A 110 21.16 9.61 12.61
CA LEU A 110 20.01 10.39 12.11
C LEU A 110 20.55 11.63 11.39
N ASP A 111 21.34 11.42 10.34
CA ASP A 111 21.88 12.50 9.53
C ASP A 111 20.94 12.85 8.36
N SER A 112 21.18 13.99 7.72
CA SER A 112 20.39 14.47 6.58
C SER A 112 20.48 13.55 5.35
N ALA A 113 21.44 12.61 5.31
CA ALA A 113 21.56 11.64 4.24
C ALA A 113 20.37 10.68 4.22
N PHE A 114 19.90 10.21 5.38
CA PHE A 114 18.71 9.35 5.47
C PHE A 114 17.46 10.04 4.91
N THR A 115 17.24 11.30 5.28
CA THR A 115 16.13 12.10 4.74
C THR A 115 16.23 12.23 3.22
N ARG A 116 17.43 12.48 2.70
CA ARG A 116 17.67 12.58 1.25
C ARG A 116 17.38 11.26 0.53
N PHE A 117 17.73 10.12 1.12
CA PHE A 117 17.48 8.80 0.54
C PHE A 117 16.01 8.39 0.60
N ALA A 118 15.31 8.69 1.71
CA ALA A 118 13.91 8.37 1.88
C ALA A 118 12.98 9.25 1.02
N ARG A 119 13.33 10.53 0.81
CA ARG A 119 12.50 11.52 0.11
C ARG A 119 11.89 11.05 -1.22
N PRO A 120 12.64 10.52 -2.21
CA PRO A 120 12.04 10.09 -3.47
C PRO A 120 10.99 8.97 -3.28
N TRP A 121 11.20 8.08 -2.31
CA TRP A 121 10.25 7.01 -1.99
C TRP A 121 8.99 7.53 -1.31
N THR A 122 9.15 8.43 -0.33
CA THR A 122 8.03 9.09 0.35
C THR A 122 7.17 9.87 -0.66
N LEU A 123 7.81 10.62 -1.57
CA LEU A 123 7.10 11.37 -2.60
C LEU A 123 6.35 10.46 -3.57
N ALA A 124 6.96 9.34 -3.99
CA ALA A 124 6.30 8.38 -4.86
C ALA A 124 5.06 7.77 -4.19
N ALA A 125 5.18 7.35 -2.94
CA ALA A 125 4.05 6.85 -2.14
C ALA A 125 2.95 7.93 -2.00
N TRP A 126 3.34 9.17 -1.70
CA TRP A 126 2.43 10.29 -1.58
C TRP A 126 1.70 10.61 -2.89
N VAL A 127 2.38 10.55 -4.04
CA VAL A 127 1.75 10.73 -5.37
C VAL A 127 0.72 9.63 -5.63
N PHE A 128 1.05 8.37 -5.38
CA PHE A 128 0.09 7.28 -5.53
C PHE A 128 -1.13 7.45 -4.62
N LEU A 129 -0.90 7.86 -3.36
CA LEU A 129 -1.98 8.11 -2.43
C LEU A 129 -2.86 9.29 -2.89
N THR A 130 -2.26 10.36 -3.41
CA THR A 130 -2.98 11.49 -4.00
C THR A 130 -3.85 11.05 -5.17
N LEU A 131 -3.30 10.27 -6.09
CA LEU A 131 -4.05 9.74 -7.24
C LEU A 131 -5.17 8.81 -6.80
N GLY A 132 -4.90 7.91 -5.84
CA GLY A 132 -5.90 7.00 -5.27
C GLY A 132 -7.05 7.75 -4.63
N ILE A 133 -6.74 8.77 -3.82
CA ILE A 133 -7.70 9.66 -3.19
C ILE A 133 -8.56 10.38 -4.24
N VAL A 134 -7.94 11.10 -5.18
CA VAL A 134 -8.67 11.87 -6.22
C VAL A 134 -9.56 10.96 -7.06
N LEU A 135 -9.05 9.79 -7.46
CA LEU A 135 -9.83 8.84 -8.25
C LEU A 135 -10.98 8.23 -7.44
N GLY A 136 -10.75 7.91 -6.17
CA GLY A 136 -11.78 7.37 -5.27
C GLY A 136 -12.92 8.35 -5.05
N SER A 137 -12.57 9.60 -4.78
CA SER A 137 -13.48 10.72 -4.66
C SER A 137 -14.32 10.96 -5.91
N ALA A 138 -13.68 10.94 -7.10
CA ALA A 138 -14.41 11.06 -8.35
C ALA A 138 -15.40 9.90 -8.55
N TRP A 139 -14.94 8.65 -8.34
CA TRP A 139 -15.76 7.44 -8.48
C TRP A 139 -16.95 7.41 -7.52
N ALA A 140 -16.72 7.67 -6.23
CA ALA A 140 -17.78 7.72 -5.23
C ALA A 140 -18.82 8.80 -5.56
N TYR A 141 -18.38 9.94 -6.10
CA TYR A 141 -19.30 11.00 -6.50
C TYR A 141 -20.24 10.58 -7.63
N TYR A 142 -19.73 9.98 -8.71
CA TYR A 142 -20.58 9.64 -9.87
C TYR A 142 -21.33 8.31 -9.74
N GLU A 143 -20.73 7.29 -9.10
CA GLU A 143 -21.31 5.95 -9.03
C GLU A 143 -22.22 5.79 -7.82
N LEU A 144 -21.80 6.31 -6.67
CA LEU A 144 -22.51 6.13 -5.40
C LEU A 144 -23.37 7.34 -5.02
N GLY A 145 -23.22 8.48 -5.73
CA GLY A 145 -24.03 9.69 -5.52
C GLY A 145 -23.79 10.34 -4.16
N TRP A 146 -22.58 10.21 -3.61
CA TRP A 146 -22.21 10.64 -2.27
C TRP A 146 -22.16 12.17 -2.10
N GLY A 147 -23.25 12.89 -2.34
CA GLY A 147 -23.46 14.29 -1.90
C GLY A 147 -22.43 15.36 -2.30
N GLY A 148 -21.32 15.03 -2.97
CA GLY A 148 -20.15 15.88 -3.21
C GLY A 148 -18.88 15.06 -3.50
N TRP A 149 -17.82 15.75 -3.94
CA TRP A 149 -16.54 15.14 -4.32
C TRP A 149 -15.71 14.61 -3.14
N TRP A 150 -16.08 14.91 -1.90
CA TRP A 150 -15.40 14.44 -0.70
C TRP A 150 -16.42 14.30 0.41
N PHE A 151 -17.01 13.12 0.54
CA PHE A 151 -18.13 12.92 1.44
C PHE A 151 -17.74 11.94 2.53
N TRP A 152 -16.84 12.37 3.43
CA TRP A 152 -16.50 11.72 4.70
C TRP A 152 -16.56 10.18 4.71
N ASP A 153 -16.10 9.52 3.64
CA ASP A 153 -16.12 8.08 3.59
C ASP A 153 -14.99 7.50 4.45
N PRO A 154 -15.17 6.33 5.08
CA PRO A 154 -14.13 5.73 5.89
C PRO A 154 -12.80 5.53 5.16
N VAL A 155 -12.81 5.26 3.85
CA VAL A 155 -11.63 5.05 3.00
C VAL A 155 -10.91 6.37 2.69
N GLU A 156 -11.63 7.41 2.27
CA GLU A 156 -11.10 8.78 2.11
C GLU A 156 -10.49 9.29 3.41
N ASN A 157 -11.20 9.16 4.54
CA ASN A 157 -10.71 9.64 5.83
C ASN A 157 -9.47 8.87 6.31
N ALA A 158 -9.45 7.54 6.16
CA ALA A 158 -8.31 6.73 6.52
C ALA A 158 -7.09 7.03 5.65
N SER A 159 -7.29 7.35 4.37
CA SER A 159 -6.21 7.68 3.44
C SER A 159 -5.70 9.10 3.60
N PHE A 160 -6.56 10.01 4.06
CA PHE A 160 -6.19 11.40 4.31
C PHE A 160 -5.15 11.57 5.42
N MET A 161 -5.21 10.77 6.49
CA MET A 161 -4.27 10.88 7.61
C MET A 161 -2.79 10.66 7.22
N PRO A 162 -2.41 9.55 6.57
CA PRO A 162 -1.05 9.37 6.08
C PRO A 162 -0.70 10.32 4.93
N TRP A 163 -1.68 10.77 4.13
CA TRP A 163 -1.45 11.78 3.11
C TRP A 163 -0.98 13.11 3.73
N LEU A 164 -1.66 13.59 4.78
CA LEU A 164 -1.25 14.76 5.56
C LEU A 164 0.12 14.57 6.22
N ALA A 165 0.33 13.43 6.88
CA ALA A 165 1.61 13.12 7.50
C ALA A 165 2.77 13.09 6.48
N GLY A 166 2.50 12.73 5.23
CA GLY A 166 3.48 12.74 4.15
C GLY A 166 3.72 14.09 3.47
N THR A 167 2.87 15.11 3.72
CA THR A 167 3.06 16.46 3.15
C THR A 167 4.06 17.33 3.91
N ALA A 168 4.36 17.02 5.18
CA ALA A 168 5.18 17.83 6.08
C ALA A 168 6.58 17.24 6.31
#